data_AF-A0A660UL25-F1
#
_entry.id   AF-A0A660UL25-F1
#
_cell.length_a   1.000
_cell.length_b   1.000
_cell.length_c   1.000
_cell.angle_alpha   90.00
_cell.angle_beta   90.00
_cell.angle_gamma   90.00
#
_symmetry.space_group_name_H-M   'P 1'
#
loop_
_entity.id
_entity.type
_entity.pdbx_description
1 polymer ?
#
loop_
_entity_poly.entity_id
_entity_poly.type
_entity_poly.pdbx_seq_one_letter_code
_entity_poly.pdbx_strand_id
1 'polypeptide(L)' 'EEAIQAVLRAAKNKGVAPGIHVFSAEDANRRIEQGFLFIAVSSDVGFLTSAARSAFERIKRV' A
#
# COMPACT_ATOMS: atom_id res chain seq x y z
N GLU A 1 12.81 5.80 5.63
CA GLU A 1 12.63 5.94 4.16
C GLU A 1 13.86 5.46 3.37
N GLU A 2 15.10 5.69 3.84
CA GLU A 2 16.33 5.32 3.11
C GLU A 2 16.42 3.86 2.64
N ALA A 3 16.02 2.90 3.48
CA ALA A 3 16.02 1.48 3.10
C ALA A 3 15.09 1.17 1.91
N ILE A 4 13.91 1.80 1.85
CA ILE A 4 12.97 1.64 0.74
C ILE A 4 13.59 2.17 -0.56
N GLN A 5 14.27 3.32 -0.47
CA GLN A 5 14.98 3.90 -1.61
C GLN A 5 16.18 3.05 -2.06
N ALA A 6 16.87 2.40 -1.12
CA ALA A 6 17.96 1.47 -1.45
C ALA A 6 17.44 0.27 -2.26
N VAL A 7 16.31 -0.33 -1.85
CA VAL A 7 15.66 -1.43 -2.60
C VAL A 7 15.22 -0.96 -3.98
N LEU A 8 14.57 0.20 -4.06
CA LEU A 8 14.13 0.78 -5.33
C LEU A 8 15.27 0.99 -6.31
N ARG A 9 16.39 1.58 -5.85
CA ARG A 9 17.60 1.76 -6.66
C ARG A 9 18.20 0.43 -7.10
N ALA A 10 18.29 -0.54 -6.20
CA ALA A 10 18.83 -1.86 -6.52
C ALA A 10 18.01 -2.58 -7.60
N ALA A 11 16.67 -2.55 -7.50
CA ALA A 11 15.77 -3.15 -8.49
C ALA A 11 15.92 -2.47 -9.86
N LYS A 12 15.88 -1.12 -9.89
CA LYS A 12 16.08 -0.34 -11.13
C LYS A 12 17.43 -0.65 -11.78
N ASN A 13 18.52 -0.69 -11.01
CA ASN A 13 19.87 -0.99 -11.52
C ASN A 13 20.01 -2.40 -12.11
N LYS A 14 19.11 -3.32 -11.74
CA LYS A 14 19.10 -4.70 -12.24
C LYS A 14 18.00 -4.96 -13.29
N GLY A 15 17.24 -3.93 -13.68
CA GLY A 15 16.11 -4.08 -14.59
C GLY A 15 14.97 -4.95 -14.03
N VAL A 16 14.89 -5.11 -12.72
CA VAL A 16 13.83 -5.86 -12.03
C VAL A 16 12.72 -4.89 -11.61
N ALA A 17 11.46 -5.29 -11.80
CA ALA A 17 10.32 -4.47 -11.40
C ALA A 17 10.28 -4.30 -9.86
N PRO A 18 10.42 -3.07 -9.33
CA PRO A 18 10.34 -2.82 -7.89
C PRO A 18 8.91 -3.01 -7.38
N GLY A 19 8.76 -3.81 -6.33
CA GLY A 19 7.49 -4.07 -5.67
C GLY A 19 7.45 -3.63 -4.20
N ILE A 20 6.26 -3.30 -3.69
CA ILE A 20 6.04 -2.91 -2.29
C ILE A 20 4.58 -3.15 -1.86
N HIS A 21 4.36 -3.41 -0.58
CA HIS A 21 3.03 -3.51 0.04
C HIS A 21 2.73 -2.24 0.84
N VAL A 22 1.56 -1.65 0.65
CA VAL A 22 1.09 -0.45 1.35
C VAL A 22 -0.34 -0.64 1.84
N PHE A 23 -0.78 0.19 2.78
CA PHE A 23 -2.10 0.07 3.41
C PHE A 23 -3.01 1.29 3.21
N SER A 24 -2.58 2.29 2.42
CA SER A 24 -3.38 3.48 2.11
C SER A 24 -3.20 3.89 0.64
N ALA A 25 -4.19 4.61 0.11
CA ALA A 25 -4.14 5.18 -1.23
C ALA A 25 -3.05 6.27 -1.34
N GLU A 26 -2.86 7.07 -0.28
CA GLU A 26 -1.82 8.09 -0.23
C GLU A 26 -0.42 7.47 -0.35
N ASP A 27 -0.14 6.41 0.41
CA ASP A 27 1.12 5.70 0.28
C ASP A 27 1.26 5.04 -1.08
N ALA A 28 0.21 4.42 -1.63
CA ALA A 28 0.25 3.83 -2.96
C ALA A 28 0.67 4.88 -4.01
N ASN A 29 0.01 6.04 -4.02
CA ASN A 29 0.35 7.14 -4.94
C ASN A 29 1.78 7.64 -4.73
N ARG A 30 2.22 7.81 -3.48
CA ARG A 30 3.61 8.15 -3.17
C ARG A 30 4.60 7.12 -3.72
N ARG A 31 4.28 5.82 -3.65
CA ARG A 31 5.15 4.76 -4.22
C ARG A 31 5.14 4.75 -5.74
N ILE A 32 4.00 5.04 -6.37
CA ILE A 32 3.89 5.24 -7.83
C ILE A 32 4.83 6.38 -8.26
N GLU A 33 4.77 7.53 -7.59
CA GLU A 33 5.63 8.69 -7.89
C GLU A 33 7.13 8.39 -7.73
N GLN A 34 7.49 7.57 -6.74
CA GLN A 34 8.88 7.10 -6.57
C GLN A 34 9.33 6.13 -7.68
N GLY A 35 8.37 5.51 -8.39
CA GLY A 35 8.62 4.58 -9.48
C GLY A 35 8.62 3.11 -9.06
N PHE A 36 7.84 2.74 -8.04
CA PHE A 36 7.44 1.36 -7.82
C PHE A 36 6.43 0.94 -8.90
N LEU A 37 6.55 -0.28 -9.42
CA LEU A 37 5.72 -0.79 -10.52
C LEU A 37 4.72 -1.86 -10.09
N PHE A 38 5.01 -2.57 -9.00
CA PHE A 38 4.13 -3.60 -8.45
C PHE A 38 3.73 -3.25 -7.01
N ILE A 39 2.52 -2.74 -6.82
CA ILE A 39 2.07 -2.24 -5.53
C ILE A 39 0.86 -3.04 -5.06
N ALA A 40 1.04 -3.81 -4.00
CA ALA A 40 -0.10 -4.41 -3.30
C ALA A 40 -0.77 -3.31 -2.46
N VAL A 41 -2.05 -3.07 -2.71
CA VAL A 41 -2.83 -2.05 -1.99
C VAL A 41 -3.72 -2.76 -0.96
N SER A 42 -3.30 -2.74 0.29
CA SER A 42 -3.90 -3.47 1.42
C SER A 42 -3.83 -5.00 1.28
N SER A 43 -4.51 -5.70 2.18
CA SER A 43 -4.78 -7.14 2.13
C SER A 43 -6.29 -7.37 2.13
N ASP A 44 -6.71 -8.61 1.82
CA ASP A 44 -8.08 -9.07 1.99
C ASP A 44 -8.60 -8.86 3.44
N VAL A 45 -7.80 -9.22 4.45
CA VAL A 45 -8.09 -8.97 5.87
C VAL A 45 -8.25 -7.48 6.14
N GLY A 46 -7.37 -6.64 5.58
CA GLY A 46 -7.42 -5.19 5.73
C GLY A 46 -8.69 -4.59 5.14
N PHE A 47 -9.07 -5.01 3.93
CA PHE A 47 -10.30 -4.57 3.28
C PHE A 47 -11.55 -5.03 4.04
N LEU A 48 -11.63 -6.30 4.41
CA LEU A 48 -12.77 -6.86 5.14
C LEU A 48 -12.95 -6.18 6.49
N THR A 49 -11.87 -6.00 7.25
CA THR A 49 -11.92 -5.36 8.57
C THR A 49 -12.34 -3.89 8.46
N SER A 50 -11.78 -3.15 7.49
CA SER A 50 -12.13 -1.75 7.25
C SER A 50 -13.61 -1.60 6.88
N ALA A 51 -14.10 -2.42 5.95
CA ALA A 51 -15.50 -2.42 5.54
C ALA A 51 -16.45 -2.80 6.69
N ALA A 52 -16.11 -3.84 7.46
CA ALA A 52 -16.87 -4.28 8.62
C ALA A 52 -16.96 -3.18 9.68
N ARG A 53 -15.83 -2.55 10.01
CA ARG A 53 -15.78 -1.42 10.95
C ARG A 53 -16.65 -0.27 10.47
N SER A 54 -16.49 0.14 9.21
CA SER A 54 -17.30 1.22 8.62
C SER A 54 -18.80 0.90 8.66
N ALA A 55 -19.18 -0.35 8.42
CA ALA A 55 -20.58 -0.79 8.54
C ALA A 55 -21.09 -0.70 9.97
N PHE A 56 -20.30 -1.14 10.95
CA PHE A 56 -20.65 -1.10 12.36
C PHE A 56 -20.83 0.35 12.86
N GLU A 57 -19.92 1.27 12.50
CA GLU A 57 -19.96 2.67 12.92
C GLU A 57 -21.22 3.43 12.43
N ARG A 58 -21.92 2.93 11.41
CA ARG A 58 -23.19 3.49 10.92
C ARG A 58 -24.41 3.08 11.75
N ILE A 59 -24.27 2.10 12.65
CA ILE A 59 -25.37 1.67 13.51
C ILE A 59 -25.60 2.75 14.58
N LYS A 60 -26.77 3.39 14.56
CA LYS A 60 -27.16 4.37 15.59
C LYS A 60 -27.19 3.67 16.95
N ARG A 61 -26.58 4.30 17.96
CA ARG A 61 -26.79 3.88 19.35
C ARG A 61 -28.25 4.12 19.71
N VAL A 62 -28.91 3.05 20.15
CA VAL A 62 -30.15 3.13 20.94
C VAL A 62 -29.82 3.47 22.37
#